data_AF-A0A1B7MSX6-F1
#
_entry.id   AF-A0A1B7MSX6-F1
#
_cell.length_a   1.000
_cell.length_b   1.000
_cell.length_c   1.000
_cell.angle_alpha   90.00
_cell.angle_beta   90.00
_cell.angle_gamma   90.00
#
_symmetry.space_group_name_H-M   'P 1'
#
loop_
_entity.id
_entity.type
_entity.pdbx_description
1 polymer ?
#
loop_
_entity_poly.entity_id
_entity_poly.type
_entity_poly.pdbx_seq_one_letter_code
_entity_poly.pdbx_strand_id
1 'polypeptide(L)'
;MALMSDVVSSGAEGQQMVIRWVTDNSGPWFLHCHIDWHLDAGFAIVIAESPSDTRKHLKGLPAAWDNLCPIYNSLTPSQLGAVNSYEEAANISSLLLPN
;
A
#
# COMPACT_ATOMS: atom_id res chain seq x y z
N MET A 1 23.55 16.33 -9.85
CA MET A 1 22.77 15.23 -10.45
C MET A 1 22.16 14.46 -9.29
N ALA A 2 20.83 14.42 -9.18
CA ALA A 2 20.16 13.59 -8.18
C ALA A 2 19.90 12.21 -8.78
N LEU A 3 20.08 11.15 -7.99
CA LEU A 3 19.62 9.81 -8.35
C LEU A 3 18.09 9.83 -8.43
N MET A 4 17.52 9.21 -9.46
CA MET A 4 16.08 9.05 -9.65
C MET A 4 15.77 7.55 -9.73
N SER A 5 14.99 7.05 -8.77
CA SER A 5 14.52 5.66 -8.73
C SER A 5 13.21 5.57 -7.93
N ASP A 6 12.51 4.45 -8.08
CA ASP A 6 11.30 4.11 -7.32
C ASP A 6 11.60 3.48 -5.94
N VAL A 7 12.71 2.75 -5.82
CA VAL A 7 13.17 2.10 -4.59
C VAL A 7 14.55 2.60 -4.20
N VAL A 8 14.75 2.90 -2.92
CA VAL A 8 16.04 3.27 -2.32
C VAL A 8 16.17 2.60 -0.94
N SER A 9 17.40 2.36 -0.49
CA SER A 9 17.64 1.92 0.89
C SER A 9 17.42 3.07 1.87
N SER A 10 16.75 2.79 3.00
CA SER A 10 16.59 3.75 4.10
C SER A 10 17.90 4.06 4.84
N GLY A 11 18.97 3.32 4.55
CA GLY A 11 20.26 3.44 5.23
C GLY A 11 20.40 2.49 6.43
N ALA A 12 21.56 2.54 7.07
CA ALA A 12 21.84 1.83 8.33
C ALA A 12 21.40 2.65 9.55
N GLU A 13 21.56 2.07 10.74
CA GLU A 13 21.29 2.78 12.00
C GLU A 13 22.09 4.09 12.09
N GLY A 14 21.40 5.16 12.50
CA GLY A 14 21.97 6.51 12.59
C GLY A 14 22.05 7.26 11.25
N GLN A 15 21.60 6.67 10.14
CA GLN A 15 21.53 7.35 8.83
C GLN A 15 20.12 7.87 8.55
N GLN A 16 20.03 8.85 7.65
CA GLN A 16 18.77 9.41 7.17
C GLN A 16 18.71 9.36 5.64
N MET A 17 17.58 8.86 5.14
CA MET A 17 17.19 8.96 3.75
C MET A 17 16.27 10.17 3.56
N VAL A 18 16.52 10.95 2.50
CA VAL A 18 15.64 12.05 2.08
C VAL A 18 15.23 11.82 0.63
N ILE A 19 13.94 11.61 0.41
CA ILE A 19 13.34 11.53 -0.93
C ILE A 19 12.57 12.81 -1.24
N ARG A 20 12.50 13.15 -2.53
CA ARG A 20 11.71 14.28 -3.05
C ARG A 20 11.06 13.83 -4.34
N TRP A 21 9.81 14.22 -4.53
CA TRP A 21 9.06 14.01 -5.76
C TRP A 21 8.23 15.26 -6.07
N VAL A 22 7.77 15.36 -7.31
CA VAL A 22 6.82 16.39 -7.75
C VAL A 22 5.42 15.79 -7.66
N THR A 23 4.46 16.54 -7.15
CA THR A 23 3.06 16.13 -7.09
C THR A 23 2.35 16.49 -8.41
N ASP A 24 2.67 15.75 -9.48
CA ASP A 24 2.14 15.93 -10.83
C ASP A 24 1.32 14.73 -11.34
N ASN A 25 0.98 13.79 -10.46
CA ASN A 25 0.29 12.54 -10.78
C ASN A 25 -0.75 12.21 -9.70
N SER A 26 -1.95 12.78 -9.80
CA SER A 26 -2.97 12.63 -8.74
C SER A 26 -3.41 11.18 -8.55
N GLY A 27 -3.46 10.72 -7.31
CA GLY A 27 -3.85 9.36 -6.97
C GLY A 27 -3.46 8.97 -5.55
N PRO A 28 -3.92 7.80 -5.09
CA PRO A 28 -3.37 7.14 -3.91
C PRO A 28 -2.05 6.46 -4.28
N TRP A 29 -0.95 6.87 -3.66
CA TRP A 29 0.38 6.27 -3.86
C TRP A 29 0.85 5.53 -2.62
N PHE A 30 1.26 4.28 -2.81
CA PHE A 30 1.68 3.42 -1.71
C PHE A 30 3.19 3.52 -1.49
N LEU A 31 3.60 4.04 -0.33
CA LEU A 31 5.00 4.06 0.09
C LEU A 31 5.15 3.08 1.25
N HIS A 32 5.99 2.07 1.07
CA HIS A 32 6.17 1.01 2.06
C HIS A 32 7.59 0.46 2.09
N CYS A 33 7.90 -0.30 3.14
CA CYS A 33 9.09 -1.14 3.13
C CYS A 33 8.84 -2.33 2.19
N HIS A 34 9.73 -2.57 1.22
CA HIS A 34 9.59 -3.66 0.25
C HIS A 34 10.08 -5.02 0.80
N ILE A 35 10.10 -5.17 2.12
CA ILE A 35 10.36 -6.43 2.81
C ILE A 35 9.00 -6.93 3.28
N ASP A 36 8.55 -8.06 2.74
CA ASP A 36 7.16 -8.54 2.90
C ASP A 36 6.71 -8.60 4.36
N TRP A 37 7.54 -9.16 5.25
CA TRP A 37 7.21 -9.23 6.67
C TRP A 37 7.21 -7.87 7.39
N HIS A 38 7.88 -6.84 6.86
CA HIS A 38 7.74 -5.47 7.37
C HIS A 38 6.47 -4.79 6.82
N LEU A 39 6.07 -5.10 5.58
CA LEU A 39 4.81 -4.63 5.02
C LEU A 39 3.61 -5.23 5.77
N ASP A 40 3.62 -6.54 6.02
CA ASP A 40 2.61 -7.24 6.82
C ASP A 40 2.54 -6.69 8.25
N ALA A 41 3.68 -6.22 8.76
CA ALA A 41 3.78 -5.52 10.03
C ALA A 41 3.22 -4.08 10.02
N GLY A 42 2.77 -3.59 8.87
CA GLY A 42 2.19 -2.26 8.72
C GLY A 42 3.19 -1.16 8.41
N PHE A 43 4.43 -1.46 7.98
CA PHE A 43 5.40 -0.45 7.57
C PHE A 43 5.04 0.12 6.19
N ALA A 44 3.97 0.89 6.15
CA ALA A 44 3.45 1.50 4.94
C ALA A 44 2.64 2.77 5.24
N ILE A 45 2.54 3.65 4.25
CA ILE A 45 1.64 4.79 4.20
C ILE A 45 1.00 4.91 2.82
N VAL A 46 -0.16 5.55 2.77
CA VAL A 46 -0.79 5.97 1.50
C VAL A 46 -0.72 7.49 1.41
N ILE A 47 -0.11 7.98 0.34
CA ILE A 47 -0.06 9.40 0.00
C ILE A 47 -1.26 9.70 -0.90
N ALA A 48 -2.17 10.56 -0.44
CA ALA A 48 -3.35 10.97 -1.19
C ALA A 48 -3.07 12.26 -1.98
N GLU A 49 -2.54 12.13 -3.19
CA GLU A 49 -2.16 13.26 -4.04
C GLU A 49 -3.36 13.81 -4.85
N SER A 50 -3.67 15.09 -4.68
CA SER A 50 -4.82 15.80 -5.28
C SER A 50 -6.09 14.92 -5.45
N PRO A 51 -6.76 14.51 -4.34
CA PRO A 51 -7.92 13.62 -4.41
C PRO A 51 -9.06 14.14 -5.29
N SER A 52 -9.22 15.46 -5.39
CA SER A 52 -10.21 16.10 -6.26
C SER A 52 -9.94 15.90 -7.75
N ASP A 53 -8.67 15.72 -8.12
CA ASP A 53 -8.24 15.54 -9.51
C ASP A 53 -8.05 14.07 -9.90
N THR A 54 -7.99 13.14 -8.94
CA THR A 54 -7.81 11.70 -9.19
C THR A 54 -8.77 11.19 -10.27
N ARG A 55 -10.06 11.54 -10.18
CA ARG A 55 -11.05 11.09 -11.18
C ARG A 55 -10.77 11.58 -12.61
N LYS A 56 -10.11 12.73 -12.77
CA LYS A 56 -9.78 13.28 -14.09
C LYS A 56 -8.62 12.52 -14.74
N HIS A 57 -7.73 11.93 -13.94
CA HIS A 57 -6.61 11.12 -14.43
C HIS A 57 -6.99 9.67 -14.76
N LEU A 58 -8.12 9.18 -14.25
CA LEU A 58 -8.68 7.88 -14.61
C LEU A 58 -9.28 7.98 -16.03
N LYS A 59 -8.46 7.70 -17.06
CA LYS A 59 -8.81 7.75 -18.49
C LYS A 59 -9.80 6.64 -18.90
N GLY A 60 -11.01 6.68 -18.32
CA GLY A 60 -12.05 5.66 -18.54
C GLY A 60 -11.67 4.33 -17.91
N LEU A 61 -12.14 4.09 -16.68
CA LEU A 61 -12.02 2.77 -16.08
C LEU A 61 -12.84 1.75 -16.89
N PRO A 62 -12.31 0.57 -17.19
CA PRO A 62 -13.10 -0.50 -17.80
C PRO A 62 -14.28 -0.86 -16.89
N ALA A 63 -15.44 -1.19 -17.46
CA ALA A 63 -16.60 -1.65 -16.69
C ALA A 63 -16.30 -2.87 -15.79
N ALA A 64 -15.26 -3.66 -16.14
CA ALA A 64 -14.76 -4.75 -15.31
C ALA A 64 -14.29 -4.27 -13.92
N TRP A 65 -13.80 -3.03 -13.79
CA TRP A 65 -13.36 -2.44 -12.53
C TRP A 65 -14.49 -2.33 -11.52
N ASP A 66 -15.68 -1.92 -11.97
CA ASP A 66 -16.86 -1.78 -11.11
C ASP A 66 -17.35 -3.12 -10.53
N ASN A 67 -17.01 -4.24 -11.20
CA ASN A 67 -17.38 -5.57 -10.76
C ASN A 67 -16.41 -6.17 -9.73
N LEU A 68 -15.21 -5.59 -9.53
CA LEU A 68 -14.21 -6.14 -8.62
C LEU A 68 -14.71 -6.20 -7.17
N CYS A 69 -15.28 -5.10 -6.66
CA CYS A 69 -15.77 -5.04 -5.28
C CYS A 69 -16.97 -5.98 -5.04
N PRO A 70 -18.03 -5.99 -5.88
CA PRO A 70 -19.11 -6.96 -5.73
C PRO A 70 -18.65 -8.42 -5.78
N ILE A 71 -17.72 -8.75 -6.69
CA ILE A 71 -17.15 -10.09 -6.79
C ILE A 71 -16.41 -10.43 -5.49
N TYR A 72 -15.47 -9.58 -5.05
CA TYR A 72 -14.71 -9.80 -3.82
C TYR A 72 -15.61 -10.01 -2.59
N ASN A 73 -16.64 -9.17 -2.43
CA ASN A 73 -17.58 -9.25 -1.31
C ASN A 73 -18.48 -10.50 -1.35
N SER A 74 -18.60 -11.17 -2.50
CA SER A 74 -19.37 -12.41 -2.65
C SER A 74 -18.57 -13.68 -2.39
N LEU A 75 -17.24 -13.58 -2.26
CA LEU A 75 -16.37 -14.73 -2.04
C LEU A 75 -16.56 -15.31 -0.64
N THR A 76 -16.57 -16.63 -0.54
CA THR A 76 -16.51 -17.33 0.75
C THR A 76 -15.10 -17.21 1.36
N PRO A 77 -14.94 -17.39 2.68
CA PRO A 77 -13.62 -17.41 3.32
C PRO A 77 -12.62 -18.38 2.65
N SER A 78 -13.10 -19.54 2.21
CA SER A 78 -12.28 -20.51 1.47
C SER A 78 -11.85 -20.03 0.08
N GLN A 79 -12.63 -19.18 -0.58
CA GLN A 79 -12.32 -18.60 -1.89
C GLN A 79 -11.39 -17.38 -1.79
N LEU A 80 -11.45 -16.64 -0.68
CA LEU A 80 -10.54 -15.53 -0.40
C LEU A 80 -9.08 -15.98 -0.19
N GLY A 81 -8.82 -17.29 -0.08
CA GLY A 81 -7.50 -17.83 0.26
C GLY A 81 -7.08 -17.53 1.70
N ALA A 82 -7.97 -16.88 2.46
CA ALA A 82 -7.76 -16.38 3.80
C ALA A 82 -8.40 -17.32 4.83
N VAL A 83 -7.80 -18.50 5.00
CA VAL A 83 -8.09 -19.29 6.20
C VAL A 83 -7.26 -18.64 7.32
N ASN A 84 -7.93 -18.02 8.29
CA ASN A 84 -7.34 -17.37 9.47
C ASN A 84 -6.56 -16.06 9.24
N SER A 85 -6.66 -15.41 8.08
CA SER A 85 -5.87 -14.18 7.81
C SER A 85 -6.17 -13.03 8.79
N TYR A 86 -7.42 -12.92 9.26
CA TYR A 86 -7.80 -11.93 10.28
C TYR A 86 -7.20 -12.27 11.65
N GLU A 87 -7.12 -13.55 12.01
CA GLU A 87 -6.50 -14.01 13.25
C GLU A 87 -4.97 -13.89 13.18
N GLU A 88 -4.38 -14.15 12.01
CA GLU A 88 -2.96 -13.96 11.74
C GLU A 88 -2.58 -12.48 11.78
N ALA A 89 -3.35 -11.59 11.14
CA ALA A 89 -3.15 -10.13 11.23
C ALA A 89 -3.30 -9.60 12.67
N ALA A 90 -4.26 -10.13 13.45
CA ALA A 90 -4.41 -9.78 14.86
C ALA A 90 -3.22 -10.28 15.72
N ASN A 91 -2.71 -11.48 15.45
CA ASN A 91 -1.51 -12.02 16.10
C ASN A 91 -0.23 -11.23 15.73
N ILE A 92 -0.08 -10.82 14.48
CA ILE A 92 1.05 -9.98 14.04
C ILE A 92 0.99 -8.60 14.72
N SER A 93 -0.19 -8.00 14.81
CA SER A 93 -0.38 -6.69 15.47
C SER A 93 0.04 -6.71 16.95
N SER A 94 -0.24 -7.81 17.66
CA SER A 94 0.15 -7.99 19.07
C SER A 94 1.64 -8.30 19.28
N LEU A 95 2.32 -8.86 18.27
CA LEU A 95 3.78 -9.07 18.28
C LEU A 95 4.58 -7.78 18.03
N LEU A 96 4.02 -6.85 17.25
CA LEU A 96 4.70 -5.63 16.81
C LEU A 96 4.43 -4.43 17.71
N LEU A 97 3.28 -4.45 18.39
CA LEU A 97 2.90 -3.50 19.44
C LEU A 97 2.61 -4.26 20.74
N PRO A 98 3.60 -4.99 21.29
CA PRO A 98 3.44 -5.55 22.63
C PRO A 98 3.40 -4.37 23.60
N ASN A 99 2.46 -4.39 24.56
CA ASN A 99 2.39 -3.40 25.63
C ASN A 99 3.76 -3.17 26.28
#